data_AF-A0A2V9J8F6-F1
#
_entry.id   AF-A0A2V9J8F6-F1
#
_cell.length_a   1.000
_cell.length_b   1.000
_cell.length_c   1.000
_cell.angle_alpha   90.00
_cell.angle_beta   90.00
_cell.angle_gamma   90.00
#
_symmetry.space_group_name_H-M   'P 1'
#
loop_
_entity.id
_entity.type
_entity.pdbx_description
1 polymer ?
#
loop_
_entity_poly.entity_id
_entity_poly.type
_entity_poly.pdbx_seq_one_letter_code
_entity_poly.pdbx_strand_id
1 'polypeptide(L)'
;RASFIVILIELISVLPLVSAEQPPWGRPVVEISMESDGGIRISDFRREITQEKGKPLDPSKVAESIKNLWATGRFRGLEATFREEKTGVALVFVGQATFFVGVVRVEGAPKRGVSSAALTSASRLRLGQPLSEEDLAAARKRLEAVLFENGYYQARVTSEMLKLNDQVADVLFTVVPGPAARLSGVEFEGHPLVPPQRLAAVAGWRPGAHLTSARLERGLARIHNYYAKRKRLQAAVSPQTRTPDPQKKTEKLVVAVEAGPIVNVAVRGARIGSSKLKRLLPVFSEGQTDDLSLAEGQRKLQGYFERQGYYSSSVKWDRVTSHDGQKLSITYTVERGPRGNFVGLTFKGNHDVSEEDLVSLAQLEPEDFPRVRGIFSKDLLDHDVKAIAAHYQSRGYLDVKVTPQVDDHYHNVAHDLFVTFNIEEGPRTTVGKLSLEGVDEPTGKGIRALLLTKPGEPYSSERARTDQDSCRSGTQPRVGGLERDAPDARPQGGCRVSNRAGRAGRGPADCPDGQPAHPRRSHRSAAYVSGGRAAPGERYAGIAATALRPRGL
;
A
#
# COMPACT_ATOMS: atom_id res chain seq x y z
N ARG A 1 -80.38 0.13 -15.31
CA ARG A 1 -80.21 0.96 -14.08
C ARG A 1 -78.82 0.64 -13.53
N ALA A 2 -77.77 1.45 -13.57
CA ALA A 2 -77.51 2.76 -14.13
C ALA A 2 -76.02 2.75 -14.54
N SER A 3 -75.71 3.25 -15.75
CA SER A 3 -74.35 3.38 -16.25
C SER A 3 -73.68 4.59 -15.60
N PHE A 4 -72.56 4.41 -14.91
CA PHE A 4 -71.70 5.50 -14.47
C PHE A 4 -70.58 5.70 -15.48
N ILE A 5 -70.71 6.77 -16.26
CA ILE A 5 -69.67 7.30 -17.14
C ILE A 5 -68.62 7.97 -16.24
N VAL A 6 -67.43 7.37 -16.14
CA VAL A 6 -66.27 8.01 -15.52
C VAL A 6 -65.63 8.90 -16.58
N ILE A 7 -65.84 10.20 -16.45
CA ILE A 7 -65.20 11.23 -17.27
C ILE A 7 -63.73 11.30 -16.86
N LEU A 8 -62.85 10.82 -17.75
CA LEU A 8 -61.41 10.97 -17.65
C LEU A 8 -61.08 12.45 -17.96
N ILE A 9 -60.93 13.27 -16.92
CA ILE A 9 -60.37 14.61 -17.05
C ILE A 9 -58.85 14.43 -17.15
N GLU A 10 -58.34 14.45 -18.38
CA GLU A 10 -56.92 14.69 -18.69
C GLU A 10 -56.55 16.07 -18.14
N LEU A 11 -56.02 16.09 -16.92
CA LEU A 11 -55.40 17.29 -16.35
C LEU A 11 -54.05 17.46 -17.06
N ILE A 12 -54.06 18.14 -18.21
CA ILE A 12 -52.85 18.64 -18.85
C ILE A 12 -52.22 19.62 -17.87
N SER A 13 -51.28 19.12 -17.06
CA SER A 13 -50.36 19.95 -16.29
C SER A 13 -49.47 20.68 -17.28
N VAL A 14 -49.91 21.87 -17.67
CA VAL A 14 -49.08 22.88 -18.33
C VAL A 14 -47.97 23.22 -17.34
N LEU A 15 -46.84 22.53 -17.48
CA LEU A 15 -45.59 22.99 -16.88
C LEU A 15 -45.35 24.39 -17.45
N PRO A 16 -45.27 25.45 -16.63
CA PRO A 16 -44.82 26.73 -17.14
C PRO A 16 -43.43 26.47 -17.72
N LEU A 17 -43.27 26.76 -19.03
CA LEU A 17 -41.95 26.95 -19.59
C LEU A 17 -41.32 28.08 -18.78
N VAL A 18 -40.49 27.73 -17.80
CA VAL A 18 -39.52 28.66 -17.24
C VAL A 18 -38.64 29.02 -18.42
N SER A 19 -38.90 30.19 -19.01
CA SER A 19 -38.00 30.77 -19.99
C SER A 19 -36.67 30.93 -19.27
N ALA A 20 -35.65 30.16 -19.67
CA ALA A 20 -34.30 30.43 -19.25
C ALA A 20 -33.94 31.80 -19.83
N GLU A 21 -34.13 32.86 -19.04
CA GLU A 21 -33.71 34.21 -19.38
C GLU A 21 -32.25 34.12 -19.83
N GLN A 22 -31.99 34.56 -21.06
CA GLN A 22 -30.64 34.57 -21.58
C GLN A 22 -29.79 35.41 -20.64
N PRO A 23 -28.61 34.93 -20.22
CA PRO A 23 -27.81 35.68 -19.26
C PRO A 23 -27.48 37.07 -19.81
N PRO A 24 -27.42 38.10 -18.95
CA PRO A 24 -27.32 39.51 -19.35
C PRO A 24 -25.90 39.89 -19.82
N TRP A 25 -25.39 39.19 -20.84
CA TRP A 25 -24.06 39.35 -21.40
C TRP A 25 -23.81 40.79 -21.86
N GLY A 26 -22.58 41.28 -21.69
CA GLY A 26 -22.18 42.63 -22.10
C GLY A 26 -22.61 43.76 -21.15
N ARG A 27 -23.54 43.54 -20.21
CA ARG A 27 -23.88 44.53 -19.17
C ARG A 27 -22.75 44.63 -18.13
N PRO A 28 -22.52 45.81 -17.52
CA PRO A 28 -21.43 45.97 -16.54
C PRO A 28 -21.72 45.20 -15.25
N VAL A 29 -20.70 44.47 -14.75
CA VAL A 29 -20.78 43.73 -13.49
C VAL A 29 -20.61 44.71 -12.32
N VAL A 30 -21.64 44.90 -11.51
CA VAL A 30 -21.61 45.85 -10.38
C VAL A 30 -21.21 45.20 -9.06
N GLU A 31 -21.39 43.88 -8.96
CA GLU A 31 -21.07 43.09 -7.77
C GLU A 31 -20.66 41.67 -8.17
N ILE A 32 -19.71 41.11 -7.41
CA ILE A 32 -19.33 39.71 -7.49
C ILE A 32 -19.41 39.15 -6.07
N SER A 33 -20.23 38.13 -5.86
CA SER A 33 -20.44 37.51 -4.56
C SER A 33 -20.44 35.98 -4.66
N MET A 34 -20.40 35.32 -3.50
CA MET A 34 -20.43 33.86 -3.39
C MET A 34 -21.46 33.45 -2.34
N GLU A 35 -22.29 32.48 -2.70
CA GLU A 35 -23.23 31.83 -1.80
C GLU A 35 -22.86 30.34 -1.71
N SER A 36 -22.63 29.83 -0.49
CA SER A 36 -22.25 28.44 -0.28
C SER A 36 -22.72 27.87 1.06
N ASP A 37 -23.00 26.58 1.10
CA ASP A 37 -23.38 25.82 2.29
C ASP A 37 -22.21 25.45 3.22
N GLY A 38 -20.99 25.93 2.91
CA GLY A 38 -19.77 25.70 3.67
C GLY A 38 -19.07 26.95 4.19
N GLY A 39 -19.77 28.09 4.28
CA GLY A 39 -19.22 29.33 4.84
C GLY A 39 -18.12 29.98 3.99
N ILE A 40 -18.04 29.61 2.71
CA ILE A 40 -16.97 30.04 1.83
C ILE A 40 -17.14 31.50 1.42
N ARG A 41 -16.08 32.30 1.54
CA ARG A 41 -16.09 33.72 1.18
C ARG A 41 -15.45 33.96 -0.18
N ILE A 42 -16.07 34.83 -0.99
CA ILE A 42 -15.54 35.26 -2.29
C ILE A 42 -14.14 35.90 -2.18
N SER A 43 -13.82 36.51 -1.03
CA SER A 43 -12.52 37.14 -0.76
C SER A 43 -11.36 36.16 -0.83
N ASP A 44 -11.61 34.88 -0.58
CA ASP A 44 -10.59 33.84 -0.50
C ASP A 44 -10.14 33.38 -1.91
N PHE A 45 -10.85 33.81 -2.97
CA PHE A 45 -10.60 33.39 -4.35
C PHE A 45 -10.40 34.53 -5.35
N ARG A 46 -9.89 35.68 -4.90
CA ARG A 46 -9.69 36.84 -5.79
C ARG A 46 -8.79 36.56 -6.99
N ARG A 47 -7.91 35.55 -6.92
CA ARG A 47 -6.97 35.21 -8.01
C ARG A 47 -7.57 34.25 -9.03
N GLU A 48 -8.58 33.51 -8.62
CA GLU A 48 -9.27 32.49 -9.40
C GLU A 48 -10.43 33.09 -10.21
N ILE A 49 -10.93 34.27 -9.80
CA ILE A 49 -12.01 34.98 -10.49
C ILE A 49 -11.43 35.87 -11.59
N THR A 50 -11.64 35.49 -12.85
CA THR A 50 -11.21 36.24 -14.03
C THR A 50 -12.18 37.38 -14.39
N GLN A 51 -13.47 37.26 -14.04
CA GLN A 51 -14.44 38.34 -14.26
C GLN A 51 -14.18 39.48 -13.26
N GLU A 52 -14.03 40.70 -13.77
CA GLU A 52 -13.79 41.89 -12.94
C GLU A 52 -15.05 42.70 -12.71
N LYS A 53 -15.16 43.31 -11.52
CA LYS A 53 -16.16 44.32 -11.21
C LYS A 53 -15.92 45.57 -12.06
N GLY A 54 -17.01 46.14 -12.60
CA GLY A 54 -17.03 47.32 -13.47
C GLY A 54 -16.83 47.02 -14.96
N LYS A 55 -16.39 45.80 -15.32
CA LYS A 55 -16.25 45.37 -16.72
C LYS A 55 -17.56 44.75 -17.25
N PRO A 56 -17.78 44.74 -18.57
CA PRO A 56 -18.87 43.97 -19.19
C PRO A 56 -18.81 42.50 -18.75
N LEU A 57 -19.99 41.91 -18.51
CA LEU A 57 -20.14 40.50 -18.20
C LEU A 57 -19.78 39.66 -19.42
N ASP A 58 -18.75 38.83 -19.29
CA ASP A 58 -18.17 38.05 -20.40
C ASP A 58 -18.35 36.54 -20.13
N PRO A 59 -18.98 35.79 -21.05
CA PRO A 59 -19.23 34.36 -20.87
C PRO A 59 -17.94 33.54 -20.75
N SER A 60 -16.88 33.93 -21.46
CA SER A 60 -15.58 33.23 -21.41
C SER A 60 -14.90 33.45 -20.07
N LYS A 61 -14.95 34.67 -19.53
CA LYS A 61 -14.37 34.99 -18.21
C LYS A 61 -15.14 34.35 -17.07
N VAL A 62 -16.48 34.27 -17.16
CA VAL A 62 -17.30 33.55 -16.18
C VAL A 62 -16.98 32.07 -16.21
N ALA A 63 -16.93 31.45 -17.39
CA ALA A 63 -16.57 30.04 -17.53
C ALA A 63 -15.15 29.74 -17.02
N GLU A 64 -14.18 30.62 -17.30
CA GLU A 64 -12.82 30.51 -16.77
C GLU A 64 -12.78 30.65 -15.25
N SER A 65 -13.55 31.59 -14.69
CA SER A 65 -13.68 31.74 -13.23
C SER A 65 -14.24 30.49 -12.57
N ILE A 66 -15.32 29.91 -13.12
CA ILE A 66 -15.89 28.64 -12.64
C ILE A 66 -14.85 27.52 -12.71
N LYS A 67 -14.12 27.41 -13.82
CA LYS A 67 -13.07 26.41 -14.00
C LYS A 67 -11.95 26.55 -12.96
N ASN A 68 -11.49 27.77 -12.71
CA ASN A 68 -10.43 28.06 -11.74
C ASN A 68 -10.90 27.76 -10.32
N LEU A 69 -12.12 28.19 -9.96
CA LEU A 69 -12.73 27.89 -8.67
C LEU A 69 -12.91 26.38 -8.47
N TRP A 70 -13.36 25.65 -9.49
CA TRP A 70 -13.47 24.18 -9.45
C TRP A 70 -12.10 23.51 -9.24
N ALA A 71 -11.06 24.01 -9.90
CA ALA A 71 -9.70 23.49 -9.78
C ALA A 71 -9.11 23.62 -8.37
N THR A 72 -9.69 24.45 -7.49
CA THR A 72 -9.29 24.51 -6.08
C THR A 72 -9.70 23.26 -5.28
N GLY A 73 -10.63 22.45 -5.80
CA GLY A 73 -11.21 21.29 -5.10
C GLY A 73 -12.13 21.64 -3.93
N ARG A 74 -12.35 22.94 -3.64
CA ARG A 74 -13.22 23.43 -2.56
C ARG A 74 -14.71 23.28 -2.87
N PHE A 75 -15.08 23.01 -4.12
CA PHE A 75 -16.48 22.92 -4.55
C PHE A 75 -16.76 21.55 -5.17
N ARG A 76 -17.92 20.97 -4.84
CA ARG A 76 -18.45 19.75 -5.46
C ARG A 76 -19.55 20.05 -6.49
N GLY A 77 -20.10 21.25 -6.42
CA GLY A 77 -21.07 21.82 -7.37
C GLY A 77 -20.85 23.32 -7.39
N LEU A 78 -20.83 23.93 -8.56
CA LEU A 78 -20.59 25.36 -8.72
C LEU A 78 -21.27 25.85 -9.98
N GLU A 79 -22.08 26.88 -9.83
CA GLU A 79 -22.75 27.56 -10.92
C GLU A 79 -22.66 29.08 -10.75
N ALA A 80 -22.85 29.81 -11.84
CA ALA A 80 -22.97 31.25 -11.82
C ALA A 80 -24.43 31.63 -12.07
N THR A 81 -25.00 32.41 -11.16
CA THR A 81 -26.30 33.03 -11.32
C THR A 81 -26.14 34.54 -11.43
N PHE A 82 -27.15 35.18 -12.03
CA PHE A 82 -27.11 36.60 -12.34
C PHE A 82 -28.34 37.26 -11.74
N ARG A 83 -28.14 38.38 -11.04
CA ARG A 83 -29.22 39.19 -10.49
C ARG A 83 -29.19 40.56 -11.14
N GLU A 84 -30.31 40.99 -11.72
CA GLU A 84 -30.40 42.32 -12.32
C GLU A 84 -30.33 43.41 -11.26
N GLU A 85 -29.51 44.42 -11.52
CA GLU A 85 -29.36 45.59 -10.68
C GLU A 85 -29.65 46.86 -11.48
N LYS A 86 -30.04 47.94 -10.79
CA LYS A 86 -30.45 49.21 -11.44
C LYS A 86 -29.42 49.75 -12.43
N THR A 87 -28.13 49.52 -12.17
CA THR A 87 -27.00 50.06 -12.96
C THR A 87 -26.16 48.99 -13.66
N GLY A 88 -26.56 47.71 -13.61
CA GLY A 88 -25.77 46.62 -14.17
C GLY A 88 -26.26 45.24 -13.75
N VAL A 89 -25.33 44.31 -13.52
CA VAL A 89 -25.61 42.92 -13.13
C VAL A 89 -24.76 42.53 -11.93
N ALA A 90 -25.35 41.86 -10.95
CA ALA A 90 -24.62 41.17 -9.90
C ALA A 90 -24.35 39.71 -10.31
N LEU A 91 -23.08 39.32 -10.33
CA LEU A 91 -22.62 37.95 -10.59
C LEU A 91 -22.51 37.21 -9.26
N VAL A 92 -23.29 36.16 -9.08
CA VAL A 92 -23.30 35.35 -7.85
C VAL A 92 -22.81 33.94 -8.17
N PHE A 93 -21.69 33.54 -7.59
CA PHE A 93 -21.25 32.15 -7.65
C PHE A 93 -21.96 31.34 -6.56
N VAL A 94 -22.84 30.42 -6.97
CA VAL A 94 -23.57 29.54 -6.07
C VAL A 94 -22.86 28.20 -6.05
N GLY A 95 -22.30 27.83 -4.90
CA GLY A 95 -21.41 26.68 -4.77
C GLY A 95 -21.77 25.74 -3.62
N GLN A 96 -21.85 24.44 -3.90
CA GLN A 96 -21.85 23.41 -2.87
C GLN A 96 -20.43 23.12 -2.45
N ALA A 97 -20.16 23.25 -1.15
CA ALA A 97 -18.84 23.03 -0.58
C ALA A 97 -18.43 21.55 -0.62
N THR A 98 -17.18 21.30 -0.96
CA THR A 98 -16.50 20.04 -0.61
C THR A 98 -16.15 20.12 0.87
N PHE A 99 -16.66 19.20 1.69
CA PHE A 99 -16.22 19.07 3.08
C PHE A 99 -15.03 18.13 3.17
N PHE A 100 -14.20 18.33 4.18
CA PHE A 100 -13.06 17.49 4.49
C PHE A 100 -13.28 16.82 5.85
N VAL A 101 -12.86 15.57 5.97
CA VAL A 101 -13.00 14.77 7.20
C VAL A 101 -12.23 15.42 8.34
N GLY A 102 -12.94 15.79 9.40
CA GLY A 102 -12.40 16.18 10.70
C GLY A 102 -12.18 14.98 11.60
N VAL A 103 -12.67 15.07 12.84
CA VAL A 103 -12.63 13.97 13.81
C VAL A 103 -13.73 12.96 13.49
N VAL A 104 -13.39 11.68 13.55
CA VAL A 104 -14.33 10.57 13.38
C VAL A 104 -14.61 9.94 14.74
N ARG A 105 -15.87 9.94 15.15
CA ARG A 105 -16.35 9.40 16.43
C ARG A 105 -17.31 8.25 16.20
N VAL A 106 -17.29 7.28 17.11
CA VAL A 106 -18.22 6.14 17.12
C VAL A 106 -18.82 5.99 18.51
N GLU A 107 -20.14 6.08 18.57
CA GLU A 107 -20.93 5.88 19.78
C GLU A 107 -21.79 4.61 19.69
N GLY A 108 -22.17 4.05 20.84
CA GLY A 108 -23.01 2.85 20.89
C GLY A 108 -22.30 1.54 20.53
N ALA A 109 -20.97 1.53 20.47
CA ALA A 109 -20.20 0.29 20.25
C ALA A 109 -20.53 -0.79 21.30
N PRO A 110 -20.57 -2.07 20.91
CA PRO A 110 -20.91 -3.14 21.85
C PRO A 110 -19.86 -3.28 22.96
N LYS A 111 -20.31 -3.63 24.17
CA LYS A 111 -19.41 -3.84 25.33
C LYS A 111 -18.42 -5.00 25.17
N ARG A 112 -18.65 -5.91 24.23
CA ARG A 112 -17.83 -7.11 23.99
C ARG A 112 -17.53 -7.26 22.50
N GLY A 113 -16.32 -7.67 22.17
CA GLY A 113 -15.92 -8.00 20.79
C GLY A 113 -15.21 -6.85 20.08
N VAL A 114 -15.88 -5.72 19.86
CA VAL A 114 -15.34 -4.59 19.07
C VAL A 114 -15.48 -3.28 19.84
N SER A 115 -14.40 -2.52 19.97
CA SER A 115 -14.39 -1.21 20.63
C SER A 115 -14.75 -0.07 19.67
N SER A 116 -15.16 1.08 20.20
CA SER A 116 -15.38 2.29 19.40
C SER A 116 -14.13 2.68 18.60
N ALA A 117 -12.95 2.61 19.21
CA ALA A 117 -11.69 2.91 18.52
C ALA A 117 -11.45 1.98 17.31
N ALA A 118 -11.72 0.68 17.46
CA ALA A 118 -11.60 -0.27 16.35
C ALA A 118 -12.60 0.03 15.22
N LEU A 119 -13.83 0.44 15.55
CA LEU A 119 -14.83 0.86 14.56
C LEU A 119 -14.44 2.18 13.88
N THR A 120 -13.87 3.14 14.62
CA THR A 120 -13.33 4.38 14.04
C THR A 120 -12.24 4.05 13.02
N SER A 121 -11.29 3.18 13.35
CA SER A 121 -10.27 2.72 12.41
C SER A 121 -10.86 1.98 11.21
N ALA A 122 -11.91 1.18 11.41
CA ALA A 122 -12.60 0.43 10.35
C ALA A 122 -13.36 1.32 9.35
N SER A 123 -13.75 2.54 9.74
CA SER A 123 -14.38 3.50 8.83
C SER A 123 -13.51 3.82 7.62
N ARG A 124 -12.18 3.78 7.81
CA ARG A 124 -11.14 4.20 6.86
C ARG A 124 -11.25 5.65 6.41
N LEU A 125 -11.99 6.48 7.15
CA LEU A 125 -12.02 7.91 6.92
C LEU A 125 -10.75 8.54 7.48
N ARG A 126 -9.97 9.21 6.62
CA ARG A 126 -8.70 9.84 6.99
C ARG A 126 -8.89 11.33 7.23
N LEU A 127 -8.27 11.86 8.27
CA LEU A 127 -8.27 13.30 8.54
C LEU A 127 -7.82 14.07 7.30
N GLY A 128 -8.57 15.11 6.93
CA GLY A 128 -8.26 16.01 5.82
C GLY A 128 -8.56 15.46 4.42
N GLN A 129 -9.09 14.25 4.27
CA GLN A 129 -9.55 13.77 2.95
C GLN A 129 -10.90 14.43 2.58
N PRO A 130 -11.21 14.61 1.28
CA PRO A 130 -12.55 15.00 0.85
C PRO A 130 -13.61 14.01 1.37
N LEU A 131 -14.73 14.54 1.85
CA LEU A 131 -15.83 13.79 2.41
C LEU A 131 -17.05 13.89 1.49
N SER A 132 -17.46 12.75 0.93
CA SER A 132 -18.69 12.61 0.19
C SER A 132 -19.72 11.72 0.91
N GLU A 133 -20.98 11.77 0.47
CA GLU A 133 -22.00 10.83 0.93
C GLU A 133 -21.66 9.37 0.58
N GLU A 134 -20.93 9.14 -0.52
CA GLU A 134 -20.46 7.82 -0.91
C GLU A 134 -19.42 7.29 0.08
N ASP A 135 -18.51 8.15 0.55
CA ASP A 135 -17.51 7.79 1.56
C ASP A 135 -18.17 7.44 2.89
N LEU A 136 -19.18 8.20 3.31
CA LEU A 136 -19.98 7.91 4.50
C LEU A 136 -20.73 6.58 4.35
N ALA A 137 -21.38 6.34 3.21
CA ALA A 137 -22.07 5.09 2.94
C ALA A 137 -21.13 3.88 2.93
N ALA A 138 -19.94 4.02 2.34
CA ALA A 138 -18.92 2.99 2.34
C ALA A 138 -18.36 2.74 3.74
N ALA A 139 -18.15 3.80 4.54
CA ALA A 139 -17.74 3.68 5.93
C ALA A 139 -18.80 2.95 6.78
N ARG A 140 -20.09 3.33 6.67
CA ARG A 140 -21.21 2.62 7.34
C ARG A 140 -21.20 1.12 7.03
N LYS A 141 -21.12 0.75 5.75
CA LYS A 141 -21.05 -0.66 5.32
C LYS A 141 -19.85 -1.41 5.93
N ARG A 142 -18.69 -0.77 6.04
CA ARG A 142 -17.51 -1.38 6.69
C ARG A 142 -17.73 -1.61 8.18
N LEU A 143 -18.31 -0.63 8.88
CA LEU A 143 -18.63 -0.77 10.30
C LEU A 143 -19.66 -1.90 10.51
N GLU A 144 -20.71 -1.97 9.68
CA GLU A 144 -21.69 -3.05 9.69
C GLU A 144 -21.04 -4.42 9.43
N ALA A 145 -20.11 -4.51 8.46
CA ALA A 145 -19.37 -5.74 8.19
C ALA A 145 -18.52 -6.17 9.39
N VAL A 146 -17.81 -5.25 10.04
CA VAL A 146 -17.02 -5.56 11.26
C VAL A 146 -17.92 -6.05 12.39
N LEU A 147 -19.09 -5.43 12.58
CA LEU A 147 -20.06 -5.87 13.58
C LEU A 147 -20.63 -7.25 13.23
N PHE A 148 -20.97 -7.49 11.97
CA PHE A 148 -21.44 -8.77 11.44
C PHE A 148 -20.42 -9.89 11.67
N GLU A 149 -19.16 -9.67 11.31
CA GLU A 149 -18.05 -10.59 11.54
C GLU A 149 -17.82 -10.87 13.04
N ASN A 150 -18.22 -9.95 13.91
CA ASN A 150 -18.15 -10.15 15.36
C ASN A 150 -19.45 -10.69 15.97
N GLY A 151 -20.38 -11.18 15.15
CA GLY A 151 -21.60 -11.86 15.61
C GLY A 151 -22.76 -10.93 15.95
N TYR A 152 -22.72 -9.67 15.51
CA TYR A 152 -23.81 -8.69 15.65
C TYR A 152 -24.58 -8.55 14.33
N TYR A 153 -25.32 -9.60 13.96
CA TYR A 153 -26.00 -9.70 12.66
C TYR A 153 -27.17 -8.74 12.45
N GLN A 154 -27.68 -8.16 13.53
CA GLN A 154 -28.78 -7.19 13.51
C GLN A 154 -28.29 -5.76 13.77
N ALA A 155 -26.98 -5.54 13.68
CA ALA A 155 -26.40 -4.23 13.90
C ALA A 155 -26.92 -3.23 12.87
N ARG A 156 -27.13 -1.99 13.32
CA ARG A 156 -27.44 -0.85 12.46
C ARG A 156 -26.46 0.26 12.74
N VAL A 157 -25.97 0.90 11.69
CA VAL A 157 -25.02 2.01 11.80
C VAL A 157 -25.60 3.21 11.05
N THR A 158 -25.85 4.30 11.77
CA THR A 158 -26.15 5.59 11.17
C THR A 158 -24.92 6.48 11.22
N SER A 159 -24.88 7.49 10.36
CA SER A 159 -23.80 8.47 10.36
C SER A 159 -24.38 9.87 10.21
N GLU A 160 -23.80 10.82 10.92
CA GLU A 160 -24.13 12.23 10.85
C GLU A 160 -22.87 13.05 10.60
N MET A 161 -23.01 14.07 9.76
CA MET A 161 -21.95 15.01 9.44
C MET A 161 -22.15 16.29 10.27
N LEU A 162 -21.27 16.50 11.25
CA LEU A 162 -21.27 17.67 12.13
C LEU A 162 -20.38 18.76 11.51
N LYS A 163 -21.01 19.73 10.82
CA LYS A 163 -20.32 20.86 10.19
C LYS A 163 -19.76 21.79 11.27
N LEU A 164 -18.43 21.90 11.38
CA LEU A 164 -17.77 22.69 12.43
C LEU A 164 -17.36 24.09 11.98
N ASN A 165 -16.70 24.21 10.82
CA ASN A 165 -16.20 25.48 10.25
C ASN A 165 -16.02 25.37 8.72
N ASP A 166 -15.32 26.34 8.10
CA ASP A 166 -15.07 26.54 6.65
C ASP A 166 -14.56 25.31 5.87
N GLN A 167 -15.46 24.32 5.72
CA GLN A 167 -15.31 23.02 5.06
C GLN A 167 -14.69 21.88 5.87
N VAL A 168 -14.66 21.95 7.20
CA VAL A 168 -14.34 20.76 8.02
C VAL A 168 -15.61 20.20 8.63
N ALA A 169 -15.77 18.89 8.48
CA ALA A 169 -16.89 18.17 9.06
C ALA A 169 -16.41 17.01 9.92
N ASP A 170 -16.80 17.01 11.19
CA ASP A 170 -16.67 15.84 12.04
C ASP A 170 -17.72 14.81 11.64
N VAL A 171 -17.40 13.54 11.79
CA VAL A 171 -18.30 12.44 11.46
C VAL A 171 -18.62 11.68 12.72
N LEU A 172 -19.90 11.65 13.08
CA LEU A 172 -20.41 10.85 14.19
C LEU A 172 -21.11 9.61 13.63
N PHE A 173 -20.59 8.42 13.94
CA PHE A 173 -21.30 7.17 13.72
C PHE A 173 -22.02 6.74 14.98
N THR A 174 -23.32 6.49 14.87
CA THR A 174 -24.14 5.94 15.95
C THR A 174 -24.45 4.49 15.65
N VAL A 175 -23.98 3.60 16.53
CA VAL A 175 -24.09 2.15 16.36
C VAL A 175 -25.15 1.61 17.30
N VAL A 176 -26.09 0.86 16.74
CA VAL A 176 -27.03 0.02 17.50
C VAL A 176 -26.67 -1.43 17.21
N PRO A 177 -25.90 -2.10 18.07
CA PRO A 177 -25.30 -3.41 17.76
C PRO A 177 -26.33 -4.56 17.76
N GLY A 178 -27.46 -4.41 18.46
CA GLY A 178 -28.42 -5.50 18.64
C GLY A 178 -27.89 -6.64 19.52
N PRO A 179 -28.60 -7.79 19.56
CA PRO A 179 -28.18 -8.93 20.37
C PRO A 179 -26.95 -9.62 19.76
N ALA A 180 -25.98 -9.95 20.63
CA ALA A 180 -24.85 -10.79 20.28
C ALA A 180 -25.31 -12.23 19.99
N ALA A 181 -24.99 -12.74 18.81
CA ALA A 181 -25.27 -14.13 18.47
C ALA A 181 -24.45 -15.09 19.34
N ARG A 182 -25.08 -16.23 19.65
CA ARG A 182 -24.47 -17.34 20.38
C ARG A 182 -24.25 -18.52 19.46
N LEU A 183 -23.09 -19.15 19.57
CA LEU A 183 -22.78 -20.35 18.82
C LEU A 183 -23.75 -21.48 19.21
N SER A 184 -24.51 -22.01 18.25
CA SER A 184 -25.39 -23.17 18.48
C SER A 184 -24.57 -24.47 18.46
N GLY A 185 -23.56 -24.52 17.59
CA GLY A 185 -22.65 -25.65 17.44
C GLY A 185 -21.62 -25.40 16.34
N VAL A 186 -20.68 -26.34 16.20
CA VAL A 186 -19.66 -26.33 15.15
C VAL A 186 -19.73 -27.66 14.41
N GLU A 187 -19.70 -27.57 13.09
CA GLU A 187 -19.56 -28.70 12.19
C GLU A 187 -18.16 -28.68 11.56
N PHE A 188 -17.56 -29.86 11.45
CA PHE A 188 -16.24 -30.04 10.87
C PHE A 188 -16.38 -30.92 9.63
N GLU A 189 -15.93 -30.40 8.49
CA GLU A 189 -15.94 -31.07 7.20
C GLU A 189 -14.51 -31.45 6.78
N GLY A 190 -14.40 -32.31 5.76
CA GLY A 190 -13.12 -32.83 5.27
C GLY A 190 -12.65 -34.06 6.05
N HIS A 191 -11.32 -34.22 6.16
CA HIS A 191 -10.68 -35.36 6.81
C HIS A 191 -9.90 -34.95 8.07
N PRO A 192 -10.59 -34.63 9.19
CA PRO A 192 -9.93 -34.17 10.41
C PRO A 192 -9.12 -35.27 11.11
N LEU A 193 -9.40 -36.56 10.89
CA LEU A 193 -8.78 -37.69 11.62
C LEU A 193 -8.88 -37.60 13.16
N VAL A 194 -9.72 -36.70 13.66
CA VAL A 194 -9.92 -36.38 15.08
C VAL A 194 -11.41 -36.15 15.30
N PRO A 195 -12.02 -36.66 16.37
CA PRO A 195 -13.45 -36.46 16.62
C PRO A 195 -13.83 -34.97 16.73
N PRO A 196 -14.95 -34.54 16.12
CA PRO A 196 -15.44 -33.15 16.16
C PRO A 196 -15.49 -32.53 17.55
N GLN A 197 -15.90 -33.29 18.56
CA GLN A 197 -16.03 -32.83 19.95
C GLN A 197 -14.67 -32.45 20.55
N ARG A 198 -13.61 -33.18 20.19
CA ARG A 198 -12.23 -32.86 20.61
C ARG A 198 -11.74 -31.59 19.93
N LEU A 199 -12.03 -31.40 18.64
CA LEU A 199 -11.64 -30.19 17.91
C LEU A 199 -12.36 -28.94 18.45
N ALA A 200 -13.66 -29.03 18.72
CA ALA A 200 -14.42 -27.97 19.37
C ALA A 200 -13.83 -27.61 20.76
N ALA A 201 -13.45 -28.62 21.55
CA ALA A 201 -12.81 -28.40 22.86
C ALA A 201 -11.44 -27.73 22.74
N VAL A 202 -10.59 -28.14 21.80
CA VAL A 202 -9.28 -27.53 21.51
C VAL A 202 -9.44 -26.07 21.09
N ALA A 203 -10.40 -25.78 20.21
CA ALA A 203 -10.70 -24.44 19.76
C ALA A 203 -11.39 -23.59 20.85
N GLY A 204 -11.84 -24.21 21.94
CA GLY A 204 -12.63 -23.54 22.99
C GLY A 204 -14.00 -23.06 22.50
N TRP A 205 -14.54 -23.68 21.46
CA TRP A 205 -15.86 -23.37 20.90
C TRP A 205 -16.89 -24.26 21.59
N ARG A 206 -17.68 -23.64 22.47
CA ARG A 206 -18.76 -24.30 23.22
C ARG A 206 -20.11 -23.72 22.80
N PRO A 207 -21.19 -24.51 22.79
CA PRO A 207 -22.54 -23.98 22.61
C PRO A 207 -22.82 -22.83 23.59
N GLY A 208 -23.49 -21.78 23.13
CA GLY A 208 -23.78 -20.57 23.91
C GLY A 208 -22.66 -19.52 23.89
N ALA A 209 -21.45 -19.84 23.43
CA ALA A 209 -20.35 -18.88 23.37
C ALA A 209 -20.60 -17.81 22.30
N HIS A 210 -20.24 -16.56 22.59
CA HIS A 210 -20.17 -15.51 21.59
C HIS A 210 -18.89 -15.63 20.77
N LEU A 211 -19.00 -15.88 19.48
CA LEU A 211 -17.88 -16.12 18.56
C LEU A 211 -17.52 -14.84 17.81
N THR A 212 -16.60 -14.07 18.39
CA THR A 212 -15.99 -12.90 17.73
C THR A 212 -14.95 -13.33 16.71
N SER A 213 -14.58 -12.47 15.75
CA SER A 213 -13.51 -12.77 14.78
C SER A 213 -12.21 -13.18 15.49
N ALA A 214 -11.83 -12.46 16.54
CA ALA A 214 -10.65 -12.78 17.34
C ALA A 214 -10.73 -14.14 18.09
N ARG A 215 -11.95 -14.64 18.40
CA ARG A 215 -12.13 -15.98 19.00
C ARG A 215 -12.14 -17.08 17.96
N LEU A 216 -12.66 -16.80 16.76
CA LEU A 216 -12.58 -17.69 15.60
C LEU A 216 -11.11 -17.91 15.22
N GLU A 217 -10.37 -16.84 14.94
CA GLU A 217 -8.95 -16.91 14.56
C GLU A 217 -8.11 -17.67 15.59
N ARG A 218 -8.26 -17.35 16.88
CA ARG A 218 -7.57 -18.09 17.96
C ARG A 218 -8.02 -19.55 18.06
N GLY A 219 -9.25 -19.87 17.71
CA GLY A 219 -9.75 -21.25 17.69
C GLY A 219 -9.11 -22.05 16.55
N LEU A 220 -9.12 -21.48 15.33
CA LEU A 220 -8.47 -22.05 14.15
C LEU A 220 -6.97 -22.27 14.38
N ALA A 221 -6.28 -21.25 14.90
CA ALA A 221 -4.86 -21.35 15.25
C ALA A 221 -4.58 -22.43 16.31
N ARG A 222 -5.48 -22.61 17.30
CA ARG A 222 -5.34 -23.70 18.29
C ARG A 222 -5.52 -25.08 17.68
N ILE A 223 -6.46 -25.24 16.76
CA ILE A 223 -6.64 -26.49 16.00
C ILE A 223 -5.40 -26.77 15.14
N HIS A 224 -4.94 -25.78 14.38
CA HIS A 224 -3.72 -25.90 13.57
C HIS A 224 -2.53 -26.33 14.42
N ASN A 225 -2.28 -25.64 15.53
CA ASN A 225 -1.20 -25.97 16.46
C ASN A 225 -1.36 -27.36 17.11
N TYR A 226 -2.60 -27.82 17.30
CA TYR A 226 -2.87 -29.16 17.81
C TYR A 226 -2.43 -30.26 16.82
N TYR A 227 -2.61 -30.05 15.52
CA TYR A 227 -2.11 -30.94 14.47
C TYR A 227 -0.59 -30.83 14.30
N ALA A 228 -0.04 -29.62 14.29
CA ALA A 228 1.39 -29.38 14.18
C ALA A 228 2.18 -30.09 15.30
N LYS A 229 1.69 -30.05 16.54
CA LYS A 229 2.28 -30.80 17.68
C LYS A 229 2.32 -32.32 17.49
N ARG A 230 1.44 -32.86 16.63
CA ARG A 230 1.38 -34.28 16.24
C ARG A 230 2.09 -34.56 14.93
N LYS A 231 3.00 -33.67 14.52
CA LYS A 231 3.78 -33.75 13.27
C LYS A 231 2.93 -33.67 12.00
N ARG A 232 1.68 -33.21 12.06
CA ARG A 232 0.86 -32.94 10.89
C ARG A 232 0.99 -31.47 10.52
N LEU A 233 2.12 -31.15 9.88
CA LEU A 233 2.55 -29.77 9.65
C LEU A 233 1.76 -29.09 8.52
N GLN A 234 1.27 -29.86 7.55
CA GLN A 234 0.43 -29.39 6.45
C GLN A 234 -1.06 -29.33 6.78
N ALA A 235 -1.45 -29.35 8.06
CA ALA A 235 -2.86 -29.36 8.42
C ALA A 235 -3.51 -28.04 8.01
N ALA A 236 -4.54 -28.11 7.16
CA ALA A 236 -5.30 -26.95 6.73
C ALA A 236 -6.57 -26.83 7.58
N VAL A 237 -6.76 -25.66 8.18
CA VAL A 237 -7.93 -25.36 9.03
C VAL A 237 -8.48 -24.02 8.57
N SER A 238 -9.64 -24.03 7.91
CA SER A 238 -10.25 -22.81 7.37
C SER A 238 -11.73 -22.70 7.73
N PRO A 239 -12.20 -21.48 8.06
CA PRO A 239 -13.62 -21.25 8.22
C PRO A 239 -14.29 -21.31 6.85
N GLN A 240 -15.34 -22.14 6.70
CA GLN A 240 -16.10 -22.24 5.44
C GLN A 240 -17.28 -21.29 5.45
N THR A 241 -18.16 -21.42 6.46
CA THR A 241 -19.40 -20.66 6.50
C THR A 241 -19.85 -20.39 7.92
N ARG A 242 -20.45 -19.22 8.13
CA ARG A 242 -21.16 -18.86 9.35
C ARG A 242 -22.60 -18.56 8.98
N THR A 243 -23.52 -19.41 9.43
CA THR A 243 -24.94 -19.27 9.12
C THR A 243 -25.66 -18.70 10.34
N PRO A 244 -26.10 -17.43 10.29
CA PRO A 244 -26.86 -16.83 11.38
C PRO A 244 -28.32 -17.33 11.40
N ASP A 245 -28.88 -17.49 12.59
CA ASP A 245 -30.30 -17.66 12.87
C ASP A 245 -30.76 -16.45 13.70
N PRO A 246 -31.32 -15.39 13.05
CA PRO A 246 -31.75 -14.18 13.73
C PRO A 246 -32.86 -14.38 14.75
N GLN A 247 -33.73 -15.39 14.56
CA GLN A 247 -34.86 -15.65 15.46
C GLN A 247 -34.37 -16.25 16.78
N LYS A 248 -33.47 -17.24 16.69
CA LYS A 248 -32.87 -17.88 17.88
C LYS A 248 -31.72 -17.09 18.47
N LYS A 249 -31.27 -16.03 17.80
CA LYS A 249 -30.07 -15.23 18.16
C LYS A 249 -28.84 -16.14 18.24
N THR A 250 -28.75 -17.09 17.31
CA THR A 250 -27.66 -18.06 17.26
C THR A 250 -26.93 -18.04 15.93
N GLU A 251 -25.76 -18.65 15.88
CA GLU A 251 -25.02 -18.92 14.65
C GLU A 251 -24.50 -20.36 14.63
N LYS A 252 -24.45 -20.97 13.45
CA LYS A 252 -23.77 -22.24 13.20
C LYS A 252 -22.47 -21.96 12.46
N LEU A 253 -21.37 -22.55 12.93
CA LEU A 253 -20.05 -22.48 12.28
C LEU A 253 -19.76 -23.79 11.55
N VAL A 254 -19.31 -23.69 10.30
CA VAL A 254 -18.76 -24.81 9.53
C VAL A 254 -17.27 -24.53 9.30
N VAL A 255 -16.42 -25.49 9.67
CA VAL A 255 -14.97 -25.41 9.51
C VAL A 255 -14.48 -26.59 8.68
N ALA A 256 -13.75 -26.31 7.60
CA ALA A 256 -13.05 -27.34 6.86
C ALA A 256 -11.73 -27.66 7.53
N VAL A 257 -11.46 -28.96 7.72
CA VAL A 257 -10.23 -29.44 8.34
C VAL A 257 -9.66 -30.58 7.51
N GLU A 258 -8.49 -30.33 6.94
CA GLU A 258 -7.66 -31.36 6.33
C GLU A 258 -6.46 -31.61 7.23
N ALA A 259 -6.40 -32.78 7.84
CA ALA A 259 -5.34 -33.09 8.79
C ALA A 259 -3.95 -33.16 8.11
N GLY A 260 -3.88 -33.39 6.79
CA GLY A 260 -2.63 -33.57 6.04
C GLY A 260 -1.83 -34.80 6.51
N PRO A 261 -0.70 -35.15 5.87
CA PRO A 261 0.14 -36.27 6.29
C PRO A 261 0.95 -35.98 7.55
N ILE A 262 1.46 -37.04 8.18
CA ILE A 262 2.52 -36.95 9.19
C ILE A 262 3.82 -36.62 8.49
N VAL A 263 4.37 -35.44 8.79
CA VAL A 263 5.62 -34.93 8.25
C VAL A 263 6.78 -35.32 9.17
N ASN A 264 7.71 -36.11 8.65
CA ASN A 264 8.97 -36.44 9.30
C ASN A 264 10.10 -35.72 8.58
N VAL A 265 10.87 -34.91 9.30
CA VAL A 265 12.04 -34.23 8.76
C VAL A 265 13.28 -34.83 9.39
N ALA A 266 14.22 -35.27 8.55
CA ALA A 266 15.48 -35.85 8.97
C ALA A 266 16.67 -35.12 8.33
N VAL A 267 17.80 -35.12 9.01
CA VAL A 267 19.08 -34.63 8.49
C VAL A 267 20.07 -35.79 8.46
N ARG A 268 20.65 -36.07 7.30
CA ARG A 268 21.70 -37.08 7.08
C ARG A 268 23.04 -36.39 6.83
N GLY A 269 24.15 -37.07 7.16
CA GLY A 269 25.51 -36.54 7.01
C GLY A 269 25.94 -35.55 8.10
N ALA A 270 25.02 -35.08 8.95
CA ALA A 270 25.33 -34.20 10.06
C ALA A 270 24.41 -34.38 11.27
N ARG A 271 24.95 -34.23 12.48
CA ARG A 271 24.16 -34.19 13.73
C ARG A 271 23.71 -32.76 14.03
N ILE A 272 22.39 -32.56 14.17
CA ILE A 272 21.77 -31.30 14.63
C ILE A 272 20.73 -31.64 15.70
N GLY A 273 20.73 -30.88 16.81
CA GLY A 273 19.73 -31.04 17.87
C GLY A 273 18.32 -30.66 17.39
N SER A 274 17.30 -31.40 17.84
CA SER A 274 15.91 -31.25 17.39
C SER A 274 15.33 -29.84 17.60
N SER A 275 15.63 -29.19 18.72
CA SER A 275 15.20 -27.80 18.99
C SER A 275 15.80 -26.81 17.99
N LYS A 276 17.09 -26.98 17.66
CA LYS A 276 17.77 -26.13 16.69
C LYS A 276 17.23 -26.37 15.28
N LEU A 277 16.99 -27.63 14.90
CA LEU A 277 16.39 -27.99 13.62
C LEU A 277 15.00 -27.35 13.43
N LYS A 278 14.16 -27.39 14.47
CA LYS A 278 12.82 -26.76 14.47
C LYS A 278 12.87 -25.24 14.30
N ARG A 279 13.90 -24.58 14.82
CA ARG A 279 14.08 -23.13 14.66
C ARG A 279 14.66 -22.75 13.30
N LEU A 280 15.50 -23.62 12.72
CA LEU A 280 16.17 -23.36 11.44
C LEU A 280 15.26 -23.60 10.24
N LEU A 281 14.39 -24.61 10.29
CA LEU A 281 13.64 -25.04 9.11
C LEU A 281 12.21 -24.45 9.05
N PRO A 282 11.84 -23.76 7.95
CA PRO A 282 10.52 -23.17 7.77
C PRO A 282 9.36 -24.16 7.92
N VAL A 283 9.56 -25.41 7.52
CA VAL A 283 8.55 -26.49 7.65
C VAL A 283 8.01 -26.66 9.07
N PHE A 284 8.81 -26.36 10.10
CA PHE A 284 8.37 -26.46 11.49
C PHE A 284 7.73 -25.17 12.04
N SER A 285 8.12 -24.01 11.53
CA SER A 285 7.59 -22.71 11.97
C SER A 285 6.33 -22.30 11.21
N GLU A 286 6.26 -22.62 9.92
CA GLU A 286 5.24 -22.17 8.98
C GLU A 286 4.32 -23.29 8.52
N GLY A 287 4.69 -24.56 8.76
CA GLY A 287 3.90 -25.72 8.33
C GLY A 287 3.95 -26.01 6.82
N GLN A 288 4.68 -25.18 6.06
CA GLN A 288 4.80 -25.27 4.61
C GLN A 288 5.87 -26.28 4.19
N THR A 289 5.58 -27.05 3.14
CA THR A 289 6.49 -28.07 2.59
C THR A 289 6.56 -28.02 1.06
N ASP A 290 6.17 -26.90 0.47
CA ASP A 290 6.38 -26.68 -0.96
C ASP A 290 7.86 -26.48 -1.27
N ASP A 291 8.19 -26.54 -2.55
CA ASP A 291 9.57 -26.56 -3.04
C ASP A 291 10.34 -25.29 -2.62
N LEU A 292 9.65 -24.14 -2.50
CA LEU A 292 10.27 -22.89 -2.07
C LEU A 292 10.63 -22.93 -0.58
N SER A 293 9.72 -23.38 0.29
CA SER A 293 10.02 -23.55 1.71
C SER A 293 11.12 -24.58 1.96
N LEU A 294 11.16 -25.67 1.18
CA LEU A 294 12.20 -26.69 1.29
C LEU A 294 13.57 -26.17 0.83
N ALA A 295 13.61 -25.41 -0.27
CA ALA A 295 14.82 -24.73 -0.75
C ALA A 295 15.31 -23.64 0.21
N GLU A 296 14.40 -22.93 0.88
CA GLU A 296 14.76 -22.02 1.97
C GLU A 296 15.35 -22.77 3.16
N GLY A 297 14.74 -23.90 3.57
CA GLY A 297 15.29 -24.79 4.58
C GLY A 297 16.69 -25.29 4.23
N GLN A 298 16.94 -25.64 2.95
CA GLN A 298 18.25 -26.02 2.44
C GLN A 298 19.27 -24.90 2.65
N ARG A 299 18.97 -23.67 2.21
CA ARG A 299 19.84 -22.50 2.37
C ARG A 299 20.13 -22.20 3.84
N LYS A 300 19.11 -22.21 4.70
CA LYS A 300 19.26 -21.98 6.15
C LYS A 300 20.14 -23.04 6.82
N LEU A 301 20.02 -24.31 6.43
CA LEU A 301 20.88 -25.38 6.92
C LEU A 301 22.31 -25.25 6.41
N GLN A 302 22.50 -24.92 5.13
CA GLN A 302 23.80 -24.70 4.53
C GLN A 302 24.52 -23.54 5.25
N GLY A 303 23.90 -22.37 5.33
CA GLY A 303 24.44 -21.21 6.04
C GLY A 303 24.70 -21.49 7.53
N TYR A 304 23.94 -22.39 8.16
CA TYR A 304 24.23 -22.82 9.53
C TYR A 304 25.57 -23.55 9.64
N PHE A 305 25.90 -24.46 8.72
CA PHE A 305 27.18 -25.15 8.72
C PHE A 305 28.33 -24.26 8.24
N GLU A 306 28.09 -23.40 7.27
CA GLU A 306 29.08 -22.40 6.83
C GLU A 306 29.53 -21.52 8.00
N ARG A 307 28.59 -21.02 8.82
CA ARG A 307 28.93 -20.26 10.04
C ARG A 307 29.66 -21.07 11.13
N GLN A 308 29.69 -22.39 11.03
CA GLN A 308 30.52 -23.25 11.87
C GLN A 308 31.92 -23.49 11.27
N GLY A 309 32.24 -22.85 10.14
CA GLY A 309 33.48 -22.94 9.38
C GLY A 309 33.48 -24.02 8.30
N TYR A 310 32.32 -24.56 7.91
CA TYR A 310 32.21 -25.52 6.81
C TYR A 310 31.79 -24.79 5.53
N TYR A 311 32.68 -24.00 4.96
CA TYR A 311 32.35 -23.04 3.89
C TYR A 311 31.98 -23.70 2.57
N SER A 312 32.53 -24.88 2.29
CA SER A 312 32.18 -25.69 1.12
C SER A 312 30.97 -26.61 1.38
N SER A 313 30.18 -26.35 2.42
CA SER A 313 29.05 -27.23 2.75
C SER A 313 27.99 -27.19 1.66
N SER A 314 27.46 -28.37 1.33
CA SER A 314 26.39 -28.55 0.37
C SER A 314 25.23 -29.28 1.04
N VAL A 315 24.02 -28.78 0.84
CA VAL A 315 22.81 -29.40 1.34
C VAL A 315 21.91 -29.71 0.16
N LYS A 316 21.45 -30.95 0.05
CA LYS A 316 20.40 -31.38 -0.87
C LYS A 316 19.18 -31.80 -0.08
N TRP A 317 18.00 -31.75 -0.68
CA TRP A 317 16.79 -32.28 -0.07
C TRP A 317 16.07 -33.25 -1.00
N ASP A 318 15.43 -34.24 -0.38
CA ASP A 318 14.50 -35.16 -1.01
C ASP A 318 13.19 -35.18 -0.23
N ARG A 319 12.09 -35.41 -0.94
CA ARG A 319 10.78 -35.66 -0.34
C ARG A 319 10.20 -36.95 -0.88
N VAL A 320 9.70 -37.78 0.03
CA VAL A 320 9.05 -39.04 -0.31
C VAL A 320 7.73 -39.10 0.44
N THR A 321 6.64 -39.11 -0.31
CA THR A 321 5.30 -39.38 0.23
C THR A 321 5.07 -40.89 0.19
N SER A 322 4.57 -41.46 1.28
CA SER A 322 4.22 -42.88 1.33
C SER A 322 3.08 -43.20 0.36
N HIS A 323 3.00 -44.44 -0.11
CA HIS A 323 1.97 -44.91 -1.04
C HIS A 323 0.54 -44.69 -0.51
N ASP A 324 0.34 -44.71 0.81
CA ASP A 324 -0.94 -44.45 1.45
C ASP A 324 -1.28 -42.95 1.61
N GLY A 325 -0.36 -42.05 1.23
CA GLY A 325 -0.50 -40.61 1.40
C GLY A 325 -0.48 -40.10 2.84
N GLN A 326 -0.28 -40.97 3.84
CA GLN A 326 -0.41 -40.61 5.26
C GLN A 326 0.88 -40.10 5.88
N LYS A 327 2.02 -40.35 5.24
CA LYS A 327 3.35 -39.95 5.73
C LYS A 327 4.12 -39.23 4.63
N LEU A 328 4.70 -38.09 4.98
CA LEU A 328 5.63 -37.33 4.15
C LEU A 328 6.99 -37.34 4.86
N SER A 329 8.00 -37.88 4.21
CA SER A 329 9.38 -37.87 4.71
C SER A 329 10.19 -36.86 3.91
N ILE A 330 10.75 -35.87 4.60
CA ILE A 330 11.65 -34.87 4.04
C ILE A 330 13.04 -35.16 4.60
N THR A 331 14.00 -35.43 3.73
CA THR A 331 15.39 -35.65 4.15
C THR A 331 16.26 -34.53 3.62
N TYR A 332 17.02 -33.89 4.50
CA TYR A 332 18.12 -33.01 4.11
C TYR A 332 19.43 -33.79 4.22
N THR A 333 20.13 -33.96 3.09
CA THR A 333 21.45 -34.60 3.04
C THR A 333 22.52 -33.52 3.05
N VAL A 334 23.35 -33.52 4.09
CA VAL A 334 24.38 -32.51 4.33
C VAL A 334 25.76 -33.11 4.06
N GLU A 335 26.48 -32.51 3.13
CA GLU A 335 27.89 -32.72 2.89
C GLU A 335 28.64 -31.52 3.47
N ARG A 336 29.31 -31.69 4.62
CA ARG A 336 29.94 -30.55 5.30
C ARG A 336 31.17 -30.01 4.56
N GLY A 337 31.90 -30.88 3.86
CA GLY A 337 33.22 -30.52 3.33
C GLY A 337 34.26 -30.28 4.44
N PRO A 338 35.44 -29.78 4.07
CA PRO A 338 36.50 -29.46 5.03
C PRO A 338 36.11 -28.26 5.90
N ARG A 339 36.75 -28.17 7.08
CA ARG A 339 36.58 -27.05 7.99
C ARG A 339 37.69 -26.03 7.73
N GLY A 340 37.31 -24.77 7.55
CA GLY A 340 38.22 -23.65 7.31
C GLY A 340 38.09 -22.52 8.34
N ASN A 341 38.94 -21.51 8.15
CA ASN A 341 38.96 -20.25 8.90
C ASN A 341 38.61 -19.10 7.95
N PHE A 342 37.90 -18.09 8.44
CA PHE A 342 37.64 -16.89 7.66
C PHE A 342 38.62 -15.81 8.12
N VAL A 343 39.66 -15.61 7.32
CA VAL A 343 40.87 -14.88 7.70
C VAL A 343 40.69 -13.37 7.54
N GLY A 344 39.92 -12.95 6.53
CA GLY A 344 39.84 -11.53 6.21
C GLY A 344 38.91 -11.20 5.07
N LEU A 345 38.65 -9.91 4.93
CA LEU A 345 38.01 -9.32 3.76
C LEU A 345 38.74 -8.03 3.36
N THR A 346 38.60 -7.65 2.10
CA THR A 346 39.13 -6.38 1.57
C THR A 346 38.25 -5.85 0.44
N PHE A 347 38.44 -4.58 0.08
CA PHE A 347 37.68 -3.89 -0.95
C PHE A 347 38.62 -3.40 -2.06
N LYS A 348 38.16 -3.46 -3.31
CA LYS A 348 38.87 -2.93 -4.47
C LYS A 348 37.93 -2.06 -5.29
N GLY A 349 38.41 -0.89 -5.71
CA GLY A 349 37.62 0.06 -6.52
C GLY A 349 36.75 1.00 -5.69
N ASN A 350 36.88 1.01 -4.37
CA ASN A 350 36.30 2.02 -3.51
C ASN A 350 37.18 3.28 -3.50
N HIS A 351 36.79 4.29 -4.28
CA HIS A 351 37.49 5.57 -4.37
C HIS A 351 36.77 6.65 -3.56
N ASP A 352 35.44 6.66 -3.59
CA ASP A 352 34.62 7.70 -2.96
C ASP A 352 34.10 7.31 -1.56
N VAL A 353 34.31 6.07 -1.12
CA VAL A 353 33.92 5.56 0.21
C VAL A 353 35.12 4.91 0.89
N SER A 354 35.32 5.23 2.17
CA SER A 354 36.43 4.70 2.95
C SER A 354 36.25 3.20 3.21
N GLU A 355 37.35 2.46 3.31
CA GLU A 355 37.30 1.04 3.66
C GLU A 355 36.69 0.81 5.05
N GLU A 356 36.95 1.71 6.02
CA GLU A 356 36.37 1.66 7.37
C GLU A 356 34.84 1.74 7.34
N ASP A 357 34.27 2.63 6.52
CA ASP A 357 32.82 2.72 6.33
C ASP A 357 32.28 1.40 5.76
N LEU A 358 32.96 0.80 4.79
CA LEU A 358 32.53 -0.45 4.16
C LEU A 358 32.63 -1.66 5.10
N VAL A 359 33.68 -1.74 5.91
CA VAL A 359 33.83 -2.75 6.96
C VAL A 359 32.71 -2.62 7.98
N SER A 360 32.32 -1.40 8.37
CA SER A 360 31.25 -1.18 9.35
C SER A 360 29.86 -1.66 8.91
N LEU A 361 29.66 -1.84 7.59
CA LEU A 361 28.41 -2.33 7.00
C LEU A 361 28.37 -3.85 6.86
N ALA A 362 29.54 -4.50 6.89
CA ALA A 362 29.66 -5.93 6.67
C ALA A 362 29.20 -6.72 7.91
N GLN A 363 28.42 -7.78 7.70
CA GLN A 363 28.10 -8.76 8.74
C GLN A 363 29.08 -9.93 8.75
N LEU A 364 29.88 -10.09 7.69
CA LEU A 364 31.03 -10.97 7.71
C LEU A 364 32.06 -10.45 8.71
N GLU A 365 32.36 -11.27 9.72
CA GLU A 365 33.34 -10.94 10.75
C GLU A 365 34.57 -11.82 10.53
N PRO A 366 35.74 -11.26 10.15
CA PRO A 366 36.96 -12.05 10.06
C PRO A 366 37.39 -12.54 11.44
N GLU A 367 38.27 -13.54 11.47
CA GLU A 367 38.87 -14.02 12.70
C GLU A 367 39.65 -12.90 13.40
N ASP A 368 39.29 -12.61 14.65
CA ASP A 368 40.00 -11.66 15.51
C ASP A 368 40.65 -12.45 16.65
N PHE A 369 41.91 -12.82 16.42
CA PHE A 369 42.70 -13.62 17.36
C PHE A 369 43.01 -12.78 18.62
N PRO A 370 42.84 -13.31 19.85
CA PRO A 370 42.64 -14.72 20.20
C PRO A 370 41.21 -15.10 20.61
N ARG A 371 40.17 -14.30 20.33
CA ARG A 371 38.85 -14.47 20.99
C ARG A 371 37.65 -14.65 20.07
N VAL A 372 37.71 -14.25 18.81
CA VAL A 372 36.55 -14.33 17.90
C VAL A 372 36.91 -15.18 16.69
N ARG A 373 36.15 -16.27 16.51
CA ARG A 373 36.26 -17.09 15.31
C ARG A 373 35.52 -16.39 14.18
N GLY A 374 36.16 -16.27 13.01
CA GLY A 374 35.53 -15.65 11.85
C GLY A 374 34.23 -16.34 11.44
N ILE A 375 33.23 -15.53 11.06
CA ILE A 375 31.89 -15.98 10.68
C ILE A 375 31.70 -15.69 9.19
N PHE A 376 31.51 -16.76 8.41
CA PHE A 376 31.17 -16.66 6.99
C PHE A 376 29.97 -17.54 6.64
N SER A 377 29.12 -17.03 5.75
CA SER A 377 28.16 -17.82 4.99
C SER A 377 27.79 -17.09 3.72
N LYS A 378 27.34 -17.81 2.70
CA LYS A 378 26.92 -17.21 1.42
C LYS A 378 25.79 -16.20 1.60
N ASP A 379 24.85 -16.47 2.52
CA ASP A 379 23.77 -15.54 2.83
C ASP A 379 24.28 -14.21 3.42
N LEU A 380 25.32 -14.26 4.28
CA LEU A 380 25.95 -13.04 4.83
C LEU A 380 26.74 -12.29 3.75
N LEU A 381 27.47 -13.02 2.89
CA LEU A 381 28.17 -12.42 1.74
C LEU A 381 27.19 -11.70 0.80
N ASP A 382 26.08 -12.35 0.44
CA ASP A 382 25.04 -11.76 -0.42
C ASP A 382 24.34 -10.57 0.26
N HIS A 383 24.19 -10.60 1.59
CA HIS A 383 23.70 -9.48 2.36
C HIS A 383 24.68 -8.29 2.28
N ASP A 384 25.96 -8.53 2.53
CA ASP A 384 26.99 -7.48 2.56
C ASP A 384 27.17 -6.84 1.18
N VAL A 385 27.16 -7.63 0.10
CA VAL A 385 27.12 -7.12 -1.28
C VAL A 385 25.96 -6.13 -1.47
N LYS A 386 24.77 -6.46 -0.98
CA LYS A 386 23.59 -5.58 -1.09
C LYS A 386 23.70 -4.36 -0.19
N ALA A 387 24.23 -4.51 1.03
CA ALA A 387 24.40 -3.41 1.98
C ALA A 387 25.40 -2.38 1.43
N ILE A 388 26.53 -2.84 0.90
CA ILE A 388 27.54 -2.00 0.24
C ILE A 388 26.92 -1.32 -0.98
N ALA A 389 26.26 -2.06 -1.88
CA ALA A 389 25.60 -1.48 -3.04
C ALA A 389 24.55 -0.42 -2.66
N ALA A 390 23.73 -0.68 -1.64
CA ALA A 390 22.74 0.27 -1.14
C ALA A 390 23.40 1.53 -0.56
N HIS A 391 24.52 1.38 0.14
CA HIS A 391 25.30 2.49 0.69
C HIS A 391 25.84 3.41 -0.41
N TYR A 392 26.33 2.83 -1.51
CA TYR A 392 26.72 3.58 -2.71
C TYR A 392 25.53 4.24 -3.42
N GLN A 393 24.42 3.52 -3.58
CA GLN A 393 23.20 4.05 -4.19
C GLN A 393 22.64 5.25 -3.42
N SER A 394 22.72 5.24 -2.08
CA SER A 394 22.32 6.37 -1.23
C SER A 394 23.17 7.63 -1.44
N ARG A 395 24.36 7.50 -2.06
CA ARG A 395 25.28 8.59 -2.39
C ARG A 395 25.24 9.00 -3.86
N GLY A 396 24.31 8.47 -4.64
CA GLY A 396 24.11 8.80 -6.06
C GLY A 396 24.71 7.82 -7.05
N TYR A 397 25.38 6.75 -6.61
CA TYR A 397 25.96 5.74 -7.51
C TYR A 397 24.91 4.68 -7.87
N LEU A 398 24.02 5.04 -8.79
CA LEU A 398 22.87 4.20 -9.15
C LEU A 398 23.26 2.93 -9.92
N ASP A 399 24.34 3.02 -10.71
CA ASP A 399 24.84 1.94 -11.55
C ASP A 399 25.95 1.12 -10.87
N VAL A 400 26.12 1.27 -9.55
CA VAL A 400 27.17 0.56 -8.79
C VAL A 400 27.03 -0.95 -8.95
N LYS A 401 28.16 -1.63 -9.16
CA LYS A 401 28.23 -3.09 -9.14
C LYS A 401 29.23 -3.55 -8.10
N VAL A 402 28.78 -4.45 -7.22
CA VAL A 402 29.62 -5.06 -6.19
C VAL A 402 29.70 -6.55 -6.48
N THR A 403 30.90 -7.03 -6.81
CA THR A 403 31.16 -8.42 -7.17
C THR A 403 32.09 -9.05 -6.13
N PRO A 404 31.61 -10.00 -5.31
CA PRO A 404 32.46 -10.69 -4.36
C PRO A 404 33.33 -11.74 -5.08
N GLN A 405 34.59 -11.82 -4.70
CA GLN A 405 35.51 -12.90 -5.04
C GLN A 405 35.95 -13.59 -3.76
N VAL A 406 35.83 -14.92 -3.74
CA VAL A 406 36.14 -15.74 -2.57
C VAL A 406 37.37 -16.57 -2.91
N ASP A 407 38.44 -16.41 -2.14
CA ASP A 407 39.65 -17.22 -2.19
C ASP A 407 39.62 -18.20 -1.01
N ASP A 408 39.63 -19.50 -1.29
CA ASP A 408 39.60 -20.59 -0.30
C ASP A 408 41.00 -21.18 -0.01
N HIS A 409 42.04 -20.60 -0.60
CA HIS A 409 43.45 -20.98 -0.43
C HIS A 409 44.32 -19.74 -0.18
N TYR A 410 43.86 -18.82 0.67
CA TYR A 410 44.55 -17.56 0.91
C TYR A 410 45.99 -17.81 1.41
N HIS A 411 46.97 -17.13 0.81
CA HIS A 411 48.41 -17.37 1.04
C HIS A 411 48.87 -18.83 0.86
N ASN A 412 48.22 -19.61 0.00
CA ASN A 412 48.44 -21.05 -0.19
C ASN A 412 48.14 -21.91 1.06
N VAL A 413 47.37 -21.38 2.01
CA VAL A 413 46.86 -22.14 3.15
C VAL A 413 45.49 -22.69 2.79
N ALA A 414 45.40 -24.00 2.65
CA ALA A 414 44.13 -24.65 2.30
C ALA A 414 43.06 -24.37 3.38
N HIS A 415 41.87 -23.99 2.95
CA HIS A 415 40.70 -23.69 3.78
C HIS A 415 40.79 -22.39 4.58
N ASP A 416 41.78 -21.54 4.32
CA ASP A 416 41.78 -20.16 4.77
C ASP A 416 41.04 -19.30 3.74
N LEU A 417 39.87 -18.82 4.17
CA LEU A 417 38.94 -18.09 3.35
C LEU A 417 39.21 -16.59 3.44
N PHE A 418 39.34 -15.94 2.29
CA PHE A 418 39.50 -14.50 2.17
C PHE A 418 38.55 -13.95 1.11
N VAL A 419 37.86 -12.85 1.42
CA VAL A 419 36.86 -12.25 0.52
C VAL A 419 37.35 -10.91 -0.02
N THR A 420 37.36 -10.75 -1.35
CA THR A 420 37.61 -9.47 -2.00
C THR A 420 36.33 -8.95 -2.63
N PHE A 421 35.85 -7.79 -2.20
CA PHE A 421 34.73 -7.10 -2.85
C PHE A 421 35.25 -6.17 -3.94
N ASN A 422 35.01 -6.52 -5.21
CA ASN A 422 35.33 -5.65 -6.33
C ASN A 422 34.14 -4.71 -6.60
N ILE A 423 34.37 -3.42 -6.49
CA ILE A 423 33.37 -2.36 -6.59
C ILE A 423 33.61 -1.56 -7.87
N GLU A 424 32.63 -1.54 -8.76
CA GLU A 424 32.54 -0.60 -9.88
C GLU A 424 31.56 0.50 -9.48
N GLU A 425 32.04 1.66 -9.02
CA GLU A 425 31.18 2.73 -8.48
C GLU A 425 30.25 3.33 -9.56
N GLY A 426 30.77 3.49 -10.78
CA GLY A 426 30.05 4.13 -11.88
C GLY A 426 29.89 5.65 -11.68
N PRO A 427 29.15 6.34 -12.57
CA PRO A 427 28.98 7.78 -12.50
C PRO A 427 28.03 8.17 -11.36
N ARG A 428 28.39 9.22 -10.61
CA ARG A 428 27.53 9.81 -9.59
C ARG A 428 26.37 10.57 -10.22
N THR A 429 25.16 10.22 -9.82
CA THR A 429 23.91 10.85 -10.26
C THR A 429 23.44 11.87 -9.23
N THR A 430 23.15 13.09 -9.70
CA THR A 430 22.59 14.16 -8.88
C THR A 430 21.16 14.49 -9.29
N VAL A 431 20.42 15.11 -8.37
CA VAL A 431 19.07 15.58 -8.59
C VAL A 431 19.13 16.80 -9.51
N GLY A 432 18.63 16.68 -10.74
CA GLY A 432 18.65 17.80 -11.69
C GLY A 432 17.61 18.86 -11.37
N LYS A 433 16.35 18.43 -11.23
CA LYS A 433 15.22 19.31 -10.91
C LYS A 433 14.23 18.56 -10.03
N LEU A 434 13.68 19.28 -9.06
CA LEU A 434 12.56 18.85 -8.23
C LEU A 434 11.34 19.71 -8.54
N SER A 435 10.23 19.08 -8.93
CA SER A 435 8.96 19.76 -9.18
C SER A 435 7.85 19.15 -8.32
N LEU A 436 7.05 20.04 -7.72
CA LEU A 436 5.80 19.69 -7.05
C LEU A 436 4.64 20.16 -7.92
N GLU A 437 3.70 19.26 -8.20
CA GLU A 437 2.51 19.55 -8.99
C GLU A 437 1.27 19.33 -8.11
N GLY A 438 0.20 20.11 -8.32
CA GLY A 438 -1.05 19.99 -7.58
C GLY A 438 -1.08 20.67 -6.20
N VAL A 439 -0.15 21.60 -5.93
CA VAL A 439 -0.09 22.39 -4.69
C VAL A 439 0.13 23.86 -5.07
N ASP A 440 -0.50 24.80 -4.35
CA ASP A 440 -0.30 26.24 -4.53
C ASP A 440 1.13 26.66 -4.14
N GLU A 441 1.61 27.79 -4.68
CA GLU A 441 3.01 28.20 -4.52
C GLU A 441 3.45 28.45 -3.06
N PRO A 442 2.65 29.10 -2.19
CA PRO A 442 2.93 29.20 -0.76
C PRO A 442 3.08 27.84 -0.06
N THR A 443 2.10 26.94 -0.23
CA THR A 443 2.13 25.60 0.38
C THR A 443 3.26 24.76 -0.20
N GLY A 444 3.49 24.85 -1.51
CA GLY A 444 4.57 24.18 -2.23
C GLY A 444 5.96 24.63 -1.74
N LYS A 445 6.14 25.91 -1.41
CA LYS A 445 7.37 26.40 -0.79
C LYS A 445 7.58 25.81 0.61
N GLY A 446 6.52 25.70 1.41
CA GLY A 446 6.54 25.04 2.72
C GLY A 446 6.94 23.57 2.62
N ILE A 447 6.31 22.82 1.71
CA ILE A 447 6.63 21.40 1.47
C ILE A 447 8.06 21.24 0.97
N ARG A 448 8.50 22.04 -0.03
CA ARG A 448 9.87 22.00 -0.56
C ARG A 448 10.93 22.17 0.53
N ALA A 449 10.66 23.00 1.54
CA ALA A 449 11.58 23.21 2.66
C ALA A 449 11.70 21.98 3.60
N LEU A 450 10.70 21.09 3.58
CA LEU A 450 10.63 19.88 4.41
C LEU A 450 11.17 18.62 3.70
N LEU A 451 11.44 18.68 2.39
CA LEU A 451 11.96 17.55 1.63
C LEU A 451 13.45 17.35 1.87
N LEU A 452 13.85 16.08 2.00
CA LEU A 452 15.23 15.64 2.12
C LEU A 452 15.95 15.72 0.77
N THR A 453 15.24 15.56 -0.34
CA THR A 453 15.80 15.60 -1.70
C THR A 453 15.91 17.05 -2.18
N LYS A 454 17.11 17.50 -2.55
CA LYS A 454 17.35 18.85 -3.07
C LYS A 454 18.03 18.83 -4.45
N PRO A 455 17.71 19.76 -5.35
CA PRO A 455 18.45 19.94 -6.59
C PRO A 455 19.95 20.15 -6.36
N GLY A 456 20.78 19.52 -7.18
CA GLY A 456 22.25 19.55 -7.08
C GLY A 456 22.83 18.54 -6.10
N GLU A 457 22.05 18.01 -5.15
CA GLU A 457 22.51 16.95 -4.24
C GLU A 457 22.54 15.58 -4.93
N PRO A 458 23.33 14.62 -4.40
CA PRO A 458 23.31 13.25 -4.91
C PRO A 458 21.93 12.62 -4.74
N TYR A 459 21.49 11.92 -5.78
CA TYR A 459 20.19 11.27 -5.75
C TYR A 459 20.23 10.03 -4.83
N SER A 460 19.22 9.89 -3.97
CA SER A 460 19.01 8.73 -3.12
C SER A 460 17.55 8.28 -3.24
N SER A 461 17.34 7.02 -3.61
CA SER A 461 16.00 6.43 -3.71
C SER A 461 15.29 6.39 -2.34
N GLU A 462 16.05 6.25 -1.26
CA GLU A 462 15.52 6.25 0.11
C GLU A 462 15.03 7.64 0.52
N ARG A 463 15.80 8.71 0.24
CA ARG A 463 15.36 10.10 0.49
C ARG A 463 14.10 10.42 -0.33
N ALA A 464 14.08 10.06 -1.61
CA ALA A 464 12.93 10.28 -2.48
C ALA A 464 11.67 9.55 -1.98
N ARG A 465 11.82 8.31 -1.50
CA ARG A 465 10.70 7.54 -0.92
C ARG A 465 10.24 8.12 0.42
N THR A 466 11.16 8.55 1.26
CA THR A 466 10.87 9.19 2.55
C THR A 466 10.12 10.51 2.34
N ASP A 467 10.53 11.29 1.35
CA ASP A 467 9.85 12.50 0.91
C ASP A 467 8.42 12.20 0.44
N GLN A 468 8.25 11.15 -0.37
CA GLN A 468 6.93 10.69 -0.82
C GLN A 468 6.04 10.28 0.37
N ASP A 469 6.59 9.55 1.34
CA ASP A 469 5.87 9.10 2.53
C ASP A 469 5.55 10.26 3.49
N SER A 470 6.44 11.25 3.61
CA SER A 470 6.24 12.46 4.42
C SER A 470 5.14 13.35 3.82
N CYS A 471 5.18 13.55 2.50
CA CYS A 471 4.10 14.21 1.75
C CYS A 471 2.76 13.48 1.89
N ARG A 472 2.76 12.15 2.04
CA ARG A 472 1.52 11.35 2.20
C ARG A 472 0.97 11.38 3.63
N SER A 473 1.84 11.45 4.63
CA SER A 473 1.49 11.35 6.05
C SER A 473 1.24 12.70 6.72
N GLY A 474 1.68 13.81 6.12
CA GLY A 474 1.60 15.13 6.74
C GLY A 474 2.51 15.29 7.97
N THR A 475 3.38 14.31 8.22
CA THR A 475 4.33 14.29 9.34
C THR A 475 5.76 14.46 8.86
N GLN A 476 6.55 15.19 9.64
CA GLN A 476 7.96 15.47 9.38
C GLN A 476 8.80 14.19 9.51
N PRO A 477 9.76 13.91 8.60
CA PRO A 477 10.67 12.79 8.74
C PRO A 477 11.59 13.01 9.95
N ARG A 478 11.66 12.03 10.86
CA ARG A 478 12.62 12.04 11.96
C ARG A 478 14.02 11.74 11.41
N VAL A 479 14.85 12.76 11.28
CA VAL A 479 16.30 12.61 11.06
C VAL A 479 16.95 12.53 12.44
N GLY A 480 17.75 11.48 12.68
CA GLY A 480 18.45 11.30 13.96
C GLY A 480 19.45 12.44 14.25
N GLY A 481 19.43 12.93 15.49
CA GLY A 481 20.49 13.79 16.04
C GLY A 481 19.99 15.10 16.66
N LEU A 482 19.93 15.11 17.99
CA LEU A 482 19.88 16.23 18.95
C LEU A 482 18.69 17.22 18.90
N GLU A 483 17.94 17.13 20.00
CA GLU A 483 16.74 17.83 20.44
C GLU A 483 16.96 19.33 20.69
N ARG A 484 16.09 20.18 20.11
CA ARG A 484 15.63 21.44 20.69
C ARG A 484 14.19 21.75 20.24
N ASP A 485 13.38 22.12 21.22
CA ASP A 485 11.99 22.53 21.12
C ASP A 485 11.76 23.79 20.28
N ALA A 486 10.75 23.77 19.41
CA ALA A 486 10.08 24.96 18.87
C ALA A 486 8.64 24.58 18.40
N PRO A 487 7.67 25.52 18.41
CA PRO A 487 6.26 25.21 18.48
C PRO A 487 5.60 24.93 17.12
N ASP A 488 4.51 24.17 17.24
CA ASP A 488 3.62 23.56 16.27
C ASP A 488 3.19 24.48 15.10
N ALA A 489 3.52 24.08 13.86
CA ALA A 489 2.98 24.65 12.63
C ALA A 489 2.60 23.52 11.65
N ARG A 490 1.29 23.35 11.43
CA ARG A 490 0.69 22.31 10.56
C ARG A 490 0.83 22.67 9.07
N PRO A 491 1.12 21.71 8.17
CA PRO A 491 0.87 21.88 6.74
C PRO A 491 -0.39 21.11 6.27
N GLN A 492 -1.19 21.79 5.45
CA GLN A 492 -2.30 21.23 4.67
C GLN A 492 -1.77 20.79 3.29
N GLY A 493 -2.29 19.68 2.75
CA GLY A 493 -2.08 19.27 1.35
C GLY A 493 -1.47 17.87 1.21
N GLY A 494 -2.24 16.91 0.68
CA GLY A 494 -1.80 15.55 0.40
C GLY A 494 -1.52 15.30 -1.09
N CYS A 495 -0.40 14.66 -1.40
CA CYS A 495 -0.04 14.20 -2.75
C CYS A 495 -0.33 12.71 -2.97
N ARG A 496 -0.79 12.32 -4.17
CA ARG A 496 -0.99 10.92 -4.62
C ARG A 496 -0.25 10.71 -5.95
N VAL A 497 0.31 9.52 -6.22
CA VAL A 497 1.25 9.26 -7.33
C VAL A 497 0.70 8.29 -8.38
N SER A 498 1.02 8.55 -9.65
CA SER A 498 0.79 7.73 -10.86
C SER A 498 2.11 7.54 -11.64
N ASN A 499 2.34 6.37 -12.24
CA ASN A 499 3.54 6.05 -13.05
C ASN A 499 3.18 5.88 -14.53
N ARG A 500 3.79 6.67 -15.42
CA ARG A 500 3.86 6.34 -16.86
C ARG A 500 5.18 6.83 -17.47
N ALA A 501 5.90 5.92 -18.14
CA ALA A 501 7.12 6.22 -18.88
C ALA A 501 6.79 6.62 -20.33
N GLY A 502 7.37 7.72 -20.82
CA GLY A 502 7.24 8.19 -22.20
C GLY A 502 8.60 8.60 -22.78
N ARG A 503 9.02 7.94 -23.86
CA ARG A 503 10.20 8.23 -24.69
C ARG A 503 9.98 9.52 -25.50
N ALA A 504 10.94 10.44 -25.49
CA ALA A 504 10.93 11.63 -26.34
C ALA A 504 11.67 11.38 -27.67
N GLY A 505 10.98 11.61 -28.79
CA GLY A 505 11.55 11.70 -30.14
C GLY A 505 12.06 13.11 -30.45
N ARG A 506 13.07 13.20 -31.33
CA ARG A 506 13.58 14.45 -31.91
C ARG A 506 13.05 14.62 -33.34
N GLY A 507 12.69 15.84 -33.71
CA GLY A 507 12.51 16.30 -35.10
C GLY A 507 13.79 16.96 -35.65
N PRO A 508 13.70 17.68 -36.80
CA PRO A 508 14.13 17.16 -38.10
C PRO A 508 15.29 17.94 -38.74
N ALA A 509 15.87 17.38 -39.81
CA ALA A 509 16.79 18.06 -40.73
C ALA A 509 16.55 17.58 -42.18
N ASP A 510 16.78 18.49 -43.13
CA ASP A 510 16.32 18.52 -44.52
C ASP A 510 17.10 17.67 -45.56
N CYS A 511 16.35 17.22 -46.60
CA CYS A 511 16.63 17.05 -48.05
C CYS A 511 17.74 16.10 -48.60
N PRO A 512 17.71 15.68 -49.90
CA PRO A 512 16.58 15.25 -50.77
C PRO A 512 16.88 14.01 -51.68
N ASP A 513 15.85 13.60 -52.45
CA ASP A 513 15.79 12.86 -53.74
C ASP A 513 16.23 11.38 -53.93
N GLY A 514 15.31 10.58 -54.50
CA GLY A 514 15.58 9.27 -55.11
C GLY A 514 14.40 8.27 -55.14
N GLN A 515 13.57 8.32 -56.19
CA GLN A 515 12.60 7.26 -56.59
C GLN A 515 13.30 6.06 -57.29
N PRO A 516 12.63 4.97 -57.74
CA PRO A 516 11.38 4.29 -57.30
C PRO A 516 11.51 2.73 -57.24
N ALA A 517 10.52 2.00 -56.69
CA ALA A 517 9.98 0.72 -57.23
C ALA A 517 8.90 0.05 -56.34
N HIS A 518 7.82 -0.38 -56.99
CA HIS A 518 6.70 -1.24 -56.55
C HIS A 518 7.08 -2.75 -56.56
N PRO A 519 6.18 -3.75 -56.34
CA PRO A 519 5.13 -3.97 -55.32
C PRO A 519 5.05 -5.44 -54.78
N ARG A 520 4.06 -5.70 -53.89
CA ARG A 520 3.30 -6.98 -53.63
C ARG A 520 3.70 -7.90 -52.46
N ARG A 521 2.74 -8.06 -51.53
CA ARG A 521 1.97 -9.27 -51.13
C ARG A 521 1.57 -9.16 -49.65
N SER A 522 0.32 -8.86 -49.30
CA SER A 522 -0.85 -9.75 -49.17
C SER A 522 -0.75 -10.80 -48.06
N HIS A 523 -1.48 -10.61 -46.95
CA HIS A 523 -2.36 -11.57 -46.23
C HIS A 523 -3.01 -10.78 -45.05
N ARG A 524 -4.33 -10.48 -45.07
CA ARG A 524 -5.44 -11.24 -44.45
C ARG A 524 -5.13 -11.65 -43.00
N SER A 525 -5.88 -11.34 -41.93
CA SER A 525 -7.30 -11.01 -41.75
C SER A 525 -7.52 -10.34 -40.37
N ALA A 526 -8.39 -9.33 -40.30
CA ALA A 526 -9.66 -9.27 -39.56
C ALA A 526 -9.63 -9.26 -38.02
N ALA A 527 -9.97 -8.10 -37.44
CA ALA A 527 -10.80 -7.98 -36.25
C ALA A 527 -11.57 -6.66 -36.29
N TYR A 528 -12.90 -6.77 -36.21
CA TYR A 528 -13.87 -5.68 -36.12
C TYR A 528 -14.08 -5.32 -34.64
N VAL A 529 -14.35 -4.04 -34.35
CA VAL A 529 -15.32 -3.49 -33.38
C VAL A 529 -14.81 -2.25 -32.61
N SER A 530 -15.69 -1.23 -32.67
CA SER A 530 -15.89 -0.05 -31.82
C SER A 530 -14.86 1.06 -31.79
N GLY A 531 -15.18 2.12 -32.54
CA GLY A 531 -14.66 3.47 -32.30
C GLY A 531 -15.26 4.07 -31.03
N GLY A 532 -14.39 4.64 -30.20
CA GLY A 532 -14.72 5.55 -29.11
C GLY A 532 -13.76 6.72 -29.17
N ARG A 533 -14.31 7.94 -29.33
CA ARG A 533 -13.58 9.21 -29.32
C ARG A 533 -12.82 9.37 -28.00
N ALA A 534 -11.51 9.57 -28.06
CA ALA A 534 -10.72 10.01 -26.92
C ALA A 534 -10.85 11.54 -26.76
N ALA A 535 -11.34 11.98 -25.61
CA ALA A 535 -11.27 13.36 -25.13
C ALA A 535 -9.88 13.65 -24.52
N PRO A 536 -9.37 14.89 -24.58
CA PRO A 536 -8.03 15.22 -24.07
C PRO A 536 -8.07 15.70 -22.62
N GLY A 537 -7.08 15.26 -21.83
CA GLY A 537 -6.49 16.07 -20.76
C GLY A 537 -6.98 15.84 -19.34
N GLU A 538 -6.52 14.75 -18.71
CA GLU A 538 -6.38 14.69 -17.24
C GLU A 538 -4.89 14.79 -16.90
N ARG A 539 -4.51 15.86 -16.19
CA ARG A 539 -3.18 15.95 -15.56
C ARG A 539 -3.30 15.43 -14.13
N TYR A 540 -2.59 14.34 -13.87
CA TYR A 540 -2.44 13.76 -12.53
C TYR A 540 -1.21 14.35 -11.87
N ALA A 541 -1.34 14.81 -10.62
CA ALA A 541 -0.20 15.20 -9.81
C ALA A 541 0.70 13.99 -9.53
N GLY A 542 2.00 14.16 -9.70
CA GLY A 542 3.01 13.15 -9.40
C GLY A 542 4.31 13.84 -9.00
N ILE A 543 5.08 13.22 -8.10
CA ILE A 543 6.45 13.64 -7.85
C ILE A 543 7.31 12.96 -8.91
N ALA A 544 7.85 13.74 -9.84
CA ALA A 544 8.84 13.28 -10.81
C ALA A 544 10.20 13.87 -10.45
N ALA A 545 11.17 13.01 -10.13
CA ALA A 545 12.57 13.39 -10.02
C ALA A 545 13.28 12.99 -11.32
N THR A 546 13.79 13.98 -12.06
CA THR A 546 14.57 13.73 -13.27
C THR A 546 16.06 13.68 -12.91
N ALA A 547 16.67 12.50 -13.01
CA ALA A 547 18.10 12.32 -12.87
C ALA A 547 18.84 12.87 -14.10
N LEU A 548 19.91 13.63 -13.89
CA LEU A 548 20.80 14.08 -14.95
C LEU A 548 22.10 13.26 -14.88
N ARG A 549 22.50 12.66 -16.01
CA ARG A 549 23.85 12.09 -16.18
C ARG A 549 24.79 13.19 -16.70
N PRO A 550 26.01 13.33 -16.15
CA PRO A 550 27.05 14.09 -16.82
C PRO A 550 27.45 13.35 -18.10
N ARG A 551 27.49 14.05 -19.25
CA ARG A 551 28.08 13.53 -20.48
C ARG A 551 29.60 13.64 -20.33
N GLY A 552 30.29 12.49 -20.31
CA GLY A 552 31.74 12.44 -20.38
C GLY A 552 32.25 12.75 -21.78
N LEU A 553 33.37 13.48 -21.82
CA LEU A 553 34.28 13.61 -22.97
C LEU A 553 35.01 12.28 -23.22
#